data_AF-A0A0R1EM63-F1
#
_entry.id   AF-A0A0R1EM63-F1
#
_cell.length_a   1.000
_cell.length_b   1.000
_cell.length_c   1.000
_cell.angle_alpha   90.00
_cell.angle_beta   90.00
_cell.angle_gamma   90.00
#
_symmetry.space_group_name_H-M   'P 1'
#
loop_
_entity.id
_entity.type
_entity.pdbx_description
1 polymer ?
#
loop_
_entity_poly.entity_id
_entity_poly.type
_entity_poly.pdbx_seq_one_letter_code
_entity_poly.pdbx_strand_id
1 'polypeptide(L)'
;MNKDQNQKKGWFKKQPAVPKPPKIRHRGLRRPVTLLCWAVLIGSTSFGVYKNMTAIDTHTVHEVQVIKTKVIDTHALATFTTDFAKLYYSWQPSHEALDQRQKALQPYLVEQLQSLNADTVRSDISTTATVSEVKVWEVSKTVKDTFRVLFTVKQYLTKGKDKKSVTSTYTINVMQNDNGDMVVTKNPTVAAEPATARIKLPDTQSDNTVASTTADDVTKFLKTFFALYPKSDRNELKYYVKNGTRPIERNLKFVELLDPVFKKTKNSLTVTLSVKYLDTDNDMSQVSQYTLTLSKQSNNWFITDGI
;
A
#
# COMPACT_ATOMS: atom_id res chain seq x y z
N MET A 1 -121.39 36.69 -33.87
CA MET A 1 -122.08 37.09 -35.11
C MET A 1 -121.11 36.94 -36.27
N ASN A 2 -121.53 36.17 -37.27
CA ASN A 2 -121.10 36.04 -38.67
C ASN A 2 -119.98 36.94 -39.24
N LYS A 3 -119.13 36.27 -40.07
CA LYS A 3 -118.72 36.64 -41.46
C LYS A 3 -117.99 37.98 -41.67
N ASP A 4 -117.19 38.21 -42.70
CA ASP A 4 -116.81 37.47 -43.91
C ASP A 4 -115.53 38.12 -44.47
N GLN A 5 -114.89 37.40 -45.40
CA GLN A 5 -114.11 37.77 -46.61
C GLN A 5 -113.56 39.21 -46.78
N ASN A 6 -112.47 39.50 -47.51
CA ASN A 6 -112.04 38.94 -48.81
C ASN A 6 -110.67 39.57 -49.22
N GLN A 7 -110.06 38.95 -50.24
CA GLN A 7 -109.20 39.52 -51.30
C GLN A 7 -107.65 39.60 -51.19
N LYS A 8 -107.05 38.84 -52.14
CA LYS A 8 -106.05 39.20 -53.18
C LYS A 8 -104.54 39.25 -52.88
N LYS A 9 -103.85 38.36 -53.65
CA LYS A 9 -102.69 38.56 -54.57
C LYS A 9 -101.48 39.41 -54.12
N GLY A 10 -100.29 38.86 -54.39
CA GLY A 10 -99.18 39.63 -54.98
C GLY A 10 -97.79 39.48 -54.32
N TRP A 11 -96.83 39.01 -55.11
CA TRP A 11 -95.40 38.82 -54.87
C TRP A 11 -94.67 39.82 -53.94
N PHE A 12 -93.81 39.29 -53.04
CA PHE A 12 -92.42 39.74 -52.78
C PHE A 12 -91.59 38.61 -52.13
N LYS A 13 -90.33 38.48 -52.57
CA LYS A 13 -89.30 37.53 -52.11
C LYS A 13 -88.98 37.67 -50.61
N LYS A 14 -88.79 36.55 -49.91
CA LYS A 14 -87.82 36.41 -48.82
C LYS A 14 -87.16 35.03 -48.90
N GLN A 15 -85.83 34.99 -49.06
CA GLN A 15 -85.06 33.76 -48.86
C GLN A 15 -85.19 33.32 -47.38
N PRO A 16 -85.42 32.03 -47.08
CA PRO A 16 -85.25 31.53 -45.72
C PRO A 16 -83.77 31.58 -45.34
N ALA A 17 -83.48 32.13 -44.16
CA ALA A 17 -82.12 32.37 -43.67
C ALA A 17 -81.32 31.07 -43.55
N VAL A 18 -80.09 31.08 -44.08
CA VAL A 18 -79.11 30.00 -43.92
C VAL A 18 -78.80 29.82 -42.42
N PRO A 19 -78.88 28.59 -41.86
CA PRO A 19 -78.62 28.34 -40.45
C PRO A 19 -77.15 28.66 -40.13
N LYS A 20 -76.95 29.50 -39.10
CA LYS A 20 -75.63 29.93 -38.63
C LYS A 20 -74.83 28.70 -38.14
N PRO A 21 -73.54 28.56 -38.50
CA PRO A 21 -72.72 27.46 -38.01
C PRO A 21 -72.60 27.49 -36.47
N PRO A 22 -72.52 26.32 -35.80
CA PRO A 22 -72.37 26.25 -34.36
C PRO A 22 -71.10 26.99 -33.95
N LYS A 23 -71.23 27.93 -33.01
CA LYS A 23 -70.10 28.68 -32.44
C LYS A 23 -69.17 27.71 -31.69
N ILE A 24 -68.12 27.25 -32.36
CA ILE A 24 -67.02 26.50 -31.74
C ILE A 24 -66.31 27.47 -30.79
N ARG A 25 -66.62 27.39 -29.49
CA ARG A 25 -65.87 28.09 -28.45
C ARG A 25 -64.56 27.34 -28.22
N HIS A 26 -63.49 27.78 -28.87
CA HIS A 26 -62.14 27.40 -28.48
C HIS A 26 -61.89 27.88 -27.05
N ARG A 27 -61.98 26.96 -26.08
CA ARG A 27 -61.68 27.24 -24.69
C ARG A 27 -60.15 27.14 -24.53
N GLY A 28 -59.44 28.18 -24.96
CA GLY A 28 -58.00 28.28 -24.78
C GLY A 28 -57.66 28.20 -23.29
N LEU A 29 -56.59 27.47 -22.96
CA LEU A 29 -56.12 27.33 -21.59
C LEU A 29 -55.88 28.73 -21.00
N ARG A 30 -56.56 29.06 -19.90
CA ARG A 30 -56.51 30.40 -19.31
C ARG A 30 -55.07 30.71 -18.92
N ARG A 31 -54.56 31.90 -19.28
CA ARG A 31 -53.18 32.37 -19.02
C ARG A 31 -52.59 31.96 -17.64
N PRO A 32 -53.30 32.05 -16.50
CA PRO A 32 -52.74 31.61 -15.21
C PRO A 32 -52.51 30.09 -15.12
N VAL A 33 -53.35 29.27 -15.76
CA VAL A 33 -53.19 27.81 -15.79
C VAL A 33 -51.96 27.44 -16.61
N THR A 34 -51.74 28.13 -17.73
CA THR A 34 -50.54 27.94 -18.54
C THR A 34 -49.27 28.29 -17.74
N LEU A 35 -49.27 29.41 -17.02
CA LEU A 35 -48.14 29.80 -16.15
C LEU A 35 -47.87 28.77 -15.05
N LEU A 36 -48.92 28.22 -14.44
CA LEU A 36 -48.79 27.18 -13.43
C LEU A 36 -48.20 25.89 -14.02
N CYS A 37 -48.64 25.49 -15.22
CA CYS A 37 -48.05 24.35 -15.92
C CYS A 37 -46.56 24.58 -16.24
N TRP A 38 -46.18 25.78 -16.69
CA TRP A 38 -44.77 26.12 -16.92
C TRP A 38 -43.94 26.09 -15.64
N ALA A 39 -44.47 26.61 -14.52
CA ALA A 39 -43.78 26.57 -13.23
C ALA A 39 -43.54 25.14 -12.74
N VAL A 40 -44.55 24.25 -12.87
CA VAL A 40 -44.42 22.83 -12.51
C VAL A 40 -43.39 22.13 -13.39
N LEU A 41 -43.36 22.44 -14.70
CA LEU A 41 -42.44 21.82 -15.64
C LEU A 41 -40.98 22.21 -15.34
N ILE A 42 -40.73 23.48 -15.04
CA ILE A 42 -39.41 23.97 -14.62
C ILE A 42 -39.01 23.35 -13.29
N GLY A 43 -39.91 23.33 -12.30
CA GLY A 43 -39.63 22.72 -10.99
C GLY A 43 -39.27 21.24 -11.09
N SER A 44 -39.98 20.48 -11.93
CA SER A 44 -39.71 19.05 -12.14
C SER A 44 -38.36 18.81 -12.82
N THR A 45 -38.02 19.59 -13.85
CA THR A 45 -36.74 19.46 -14.55
C THR A 45 -35.56 19.88 -13.67
N SER A 46 -35.69 20.98 -12.93
CA SER A 46 -34.68 21.39 -11.95
C SER A 46 -34.47 20.35 -10.83
N PHE A 47 -35.56 19.76 -10.34
CA PHE A 47 -35.47 18.69 -9.32
C PHE A 47 -34.84 17.40 -9.86
N GLY A 48 -35.14 17.04 -11.12
CA GLY A 48 -34.50 15.90 -11.80
C GLY A 48 -33.00 16.10 -11.97
N VAL A 49 -32.56 17.30 -12.39
CA VAL A 49 -31.13 17.64 -12.51
C VAL A 49 -30.46 17.66 -11.14
N TYR A 50 -31.11 18.22 -10.11
CA TYR A 50 -30.61 18.19 -8.74
C TYR A 50 -30.41 16.76 -8.21
N LYS A 51 -31.40 15.88 -8.43
CA LYS A 51 -31.32 14.46 -8.05
C LYS A 51 -30.25 13.71 -8.86
N ASN A 52 -30.08 14.03 -10.13
CA ASN A 52 -29.04 13.43 -10.97
C ASN A 52 -27.63 13.87 -10.52
N MET A 53 -27.43 15.16 -10.24
CA MET A 53 -26.14 15.68 -9.74
C MET A 53 -25.81 15.15 -8.34
N THR A 54 -26.80 15.07 -7.43
CA THR A 54 -26.61 14.46 -6.10
C THR A 54 -26.44 12.94 -6.15
N ALA A 55 -26.95 12.26 -7.18
CA ALA A 55 -26.75 10.82 -7.37
C ALA A 55 -25.38 10.47 -7.99
N ILE A 56 -24.79 11.38 -8.78
CA ILE A 56 -23.55 11.12 -9.52
C ILE A 56 -22.30 11.09 -8.61
N ASP A 57 -22.33 11.65 -7.40
CA ASP A 57 -21.21 11.56 -6.43
C ASP A 57 -21.36 10.46 -5.37
N THR A 58 -22.35 9.56 -5.49
CA THR A 58 -22.49 8.41 -4.58
C THR A 58 -21.76 7.16 -5.07
N HIS A 59 -20.89 7.29 -6.08
CA HIS A 59 -19.95 6.21 -6.40
C HIS A 59 -18.81 6.22 -5.39
N THR A 60 -19.02 5.44 -4.31
CA THR A 60 -17.98 4.67 -3.61
C THR A 60 -16.61 5.33 -3.65
N VAL A 61 -16.48 6.46 -2.95
CA VAL A 61 -15.21 6.73 -2.32
C VAL A 61 -15.05 5.56 -1.36
N HIS A 62 -14.23 4.58 -1.73
CA HIS A 62 -13.55 3.79 -0.72
C HIS A 62 -12.83 4.84 0.11
N GLU A 63 -13.47 5.25 1.20
CA GLU A 63 -12.86 6.03 2.24
C GLU A 63 -11.74 5.13 2.73
N VAL A 64 -10.58 5.29 2.11
CA VAL A 64 -9.33 4.85 2.67
C VAL A 64 -9.32 5.64 3.96
N GLN A 65 -9.79 5.00 5.03
CA GLN A 65 -9.46 5.43 6.37
C GLN A 65 -7.95 5.40 6.38
N VAL A 66 -7.36 6.54 6.06
CA VAL A 66 -6.01 6.87 6.43
C VAL A 66 -6.13 6.92 7.94
N ILE A 67 -6.01 5.75 8.57
CA ILE A 67 -5.70 5.62 9.98
C ILE A 67 -4.49 6.54 10.09
N LYS A 68 -4.69 7.71 10.70
CA LYS A 68 -3.59 8.59 11.06
C LYS A 68 -2.76 7.71 11.99
N THR A 69 -1.76 7.05 11.43
CA THR A 69 -0.81 6.25 12.18
C THR A 69 -0.15 7.27 13.07
N LYS A 70 -0.63 7.39 14.32
CA LYS A 70 0.15 8.03 15.37
C LYS A 70 1.47 7.29 15.28
N VAL A 71 2.52 8.00 14.88
CA VAL A 71 3.87 7.45 14.85
C VAL A 71 4.19 7.18 16.31
N ILE A 72 3.82 6.00 16.76
CA ILE A 72 4.22 5.48 18.04
C ILE A 72 5.69 5.18 17.84
N ASP A 73 6.54 5.78 18.65
CA ASP A 73 7.93 5.37 18.72
C ASP A 73 7.96 3.96 19.32
N THR A 74 7.90 2.95 18.44
CA THR A 74 7.94 1.55 18.81
C THR A 74 9.34 1.11 19.19
N HIS A 75 10.37 1.94 19.00
CA HIS A 75 11.75 1.60 19.31
C HIS A 75 11.93 1.38 20.81
N ALA A 76 11.44 2.30 21.65
CA ALA A 76 11.51 2.17 23.10
C ALA A 76 10.83 0.88 23.60
N LEU A 77 9.63 0.57 23.09
CA LEU A 77 8.90 -0.66 23.41
C LEU A 77 9.64 -1.93 22.92
N ALA A 78 10.28 -1.88 21.75
CA ALA A 78 11.06 -2.98 21.22
C ALA A 78 12.33 -3.23 22.04
N THR A 79 13.05 -2.17 22.42
CA THR A 79 14.23 -2.26 23.30
C THR A 79 13.84 -2.79 24.68
N PHE A 80 12.82 -2.22 25.32
CA PHE A 80 12.31 -2.69 26.60
C PHE A 80 11.93 -4.18 26.56
N THR A 81 11.19 -4.60 25.53
CA THR A 81 10.81 -6.00 25.35
C THR A 81 12.02 -6.90 25.13
N THR A 82 13.03 -6.42 24.39
CA THR A 82 14.27 -7.16 24.15
C THR A 82 15.06 -7.39 25.43
N ASP A 83 15.22 -6.36 26.25
CA ASP A 83 15.97 -6.45 27.51
C ASP A 83 15.23 -7.30 28.54
N PHE A 84 13.91 -7.13 28.64
CA PHE A 84 13.05 -8.02 29.42
C PHE A 84 13.20 -9.48 28.97
N ALA A 85 13.09 -9.77 27.67
CA ALA A 85 13.14 -11.13 27.14
C ALA A 85 14.51 -11.79 27.37
N LYS A 86 15.61 -11.04 27.21
CA LYS A 86 16.96 -11.55 27.50
C LYS A 86 17.07 -12.02 28.95
N LEU A 87 16.51 -11.27 29.89
CA LEU A 87 16.52 -11.61 31.31
C LEU A 87 15.53 -12.73 31.65
N TYR A 88 14.30 -12.65 31.13
CA TYR A 88 13.23 -13.60 31.42
C TYR A 88 13.54 -15.01 30.88
N TYR A 89 14.18 -15.10 29.72
CA TYR A 89 14.51 -16.38 29.07
C TYR A 89 15.97 -16.83 29.25
N SER A 90 16.75 -16.15 30.09
CA SER A 90 18.07 -16.64 30.50
C SER A 90 18.07 -17.07 31.96
N TRP A 91 18.72 -18.19 32.27
CA TRP A 91 18.88 -18.65 33.64
C TRP A 91 20.08 -19.59 33.77
N GLN A 92 20.64 -19.67 34.98
CA GLN A 92 21.66 -20.63 35.37
C GLN A 92 21.16 -21.47 36.56
N PRO A 93 21.53 -22.76 36.64
CA PRO A 93 21.10 -23.66 37.69
C PRO A 93 21.88 -23.44 39.00
N SER A 94 21.83 -22.23 39.55
CA SER A 94 22.40 -21.91 40.87
C SER A 94 21.46 -20.97 41.64
N HIS A 95 21.37 -21.16 42.95
CA HIS A 95 20.47 -20.38 43.80
C HIS A 95 20.75 -18.87 43.70
N GLU A 96 22.03 -18.49 43.77
CA GLU A 96 22.44 -17.09 43.64
C GLU A 96 22.04 -16.48 42.29
N ALA A 97 22.23 -17.18 41.18
CA ALA A 97 21.87 -16.67 39.85
C ALA A 97 20.36 -16.55 39.68
N LEU A 98 19.58 -17.48 40.25
CA LEU A 98 18.11 -17.43 40.21
C LEU A 98 17.58 -16.27 41.05
N ASP A 99 18.15 -16.02 42.23
CA ASP A 99 17.79 -14.88 43.09
C ASP A 99 18.13 -13.54 42.43
N GLN A 100 19.32 -13.43 41.82
CA GLN A 100 19.73 -12.24 41.07
C GLN A 100 18.80 -11.99 39.88
N ARG A 101 18.46 -13.05 39.13
CA ARG A 101 17.49 -12.97 38.04
C ARG A 101 16.13 -12.46 38.53
N GLN A 102 15.62 -13.00 39.64
CA GLN A 102 14.33 -12.59 40.19
C GLN A 102 14.33 -11.11 40.56
N LYS A 103 15.37 -10.63 41.26
CA LYS A 103 15.53 -9.21 41.61
C LYS A 103 15.60 -8.32 40.36
N ALA A 104 16.35 -8.75 39.35
CA ALA A 104 16.50 -8.00 38.10
C ALA A 104 15.19 -7.93 37.28
N LEU A 105 14.27 -8.90 37.45
CA LEU A 105 12.97 -8.92 36.76
C LEU A 105 11.93 -8.01 37.43
N GLN A 106 12.06 -7.74 38.73
CA GLN A 106 11.08 -6.93 39.48
C GLN A 106 10.75 -5.58 38.82
N PRO A 107 11.72 -4.77 38.35
CA PRO A 107 11.42 -3.47 37.74
C PRO A 107 10.60 -3.56 36.45
N TYR A 108 10.61 -4.71 35.78
CA TYR A 108 9.89 -4.91 34.52
C TYR A 108 8.44 -5.35 34.74
N LEU A 109 8.11 -5.90 35.91
CA LEU A 109 6.85 -6.59 36.15
C LEU A 109 5.98 -5.82 37.14
N VAL A 110 4.67 -5.74 36.87
CA VAL A 110 3.70 -5.34 37.91
C VAL A 110 3.72 -6.32 39.08
N GLU A 111 3.38 -5.87 40.28
CA GLU A 111 3.45 -6.67 41.52
C GLU A 111 2.81 -8.05 41.40
N GLN A 112 1.62 -8.12 40.77
CA GLN A 112 0.91 -9.38 40.56
C GLN A 112 1.72 -10.38 39.72
N LEU A 113 2.48 -9.90 38.73
CA LEU A 113 3.35 -10.74 37.92
C LEU A 113 4.65 -11.10 38.64
N GLN A 114 5.13 -10.27 39.58
CA GLN A 114 6.31 -10.65 40.37
C GLN A 114 6.04 -11.89 41.22
N SER A 115 4.89 -11.93 41.89
CA SER A 115 4.47 -13.11 42.66
C SER A 115 4.19 -14.31 41.76
N LEU A 116 3.52 -14.11 40.62
CA LEU A 116 3.21 -15.19 39.67
C LEU A 116 4.48 -15.83 39.07
N ASN A 117 5.56 -15.06 38.94
CA ASN A 117 6.80 -15.52 38.32
C ASN A 117 7.89 -15.95 39.32
N ALA A 118 7.62 -15.93 40.63
CA ALA A 118 8.63 -16.23 41.66
C ALA A 118 9.30 -17.60 41.47
N ASP A 119 8.52 -18.61 41.05
CA ASP A 119 8.97 -20.00 40.90
C ASP A 119 8.92 -20.51 39.44
N THR A 120 8.90 -19.61 38.44
CA THR A 120 8.83 -20.04 37.02
C THR A 120 10.04 -20.88 36.60
N VAL A 121 11.19 -20.62 37.21
CA VAL A 121 12.42 -21.41 37.04
C VAL A 121 12.71 -22.11 38.36
N ARG A 122 12.43 -23.41 38.44
CA ARG A 122 12.59 -24.17 39.69
C ARG A 122 14.05 -24.21 40.13
N SER A 123 14.31 -24.24 41.43
CA SER A 123 15.67 -24.32 42.00
C SER A 123 16.39 -25.65 41.73
N ASP A 124 15.64 -26.70 41.38
CA ASP A 124 16.16 -28.06 41.11
C ASP A 124 16.60 -28.29 39.65
N ILE A 125 16.51 -27.27 38.78
CA ILE A 125 16.87 -27.44 37.37
C ILE A 125 18.37 -27.66 37.19
N SER A 126 18.72 -28.42 36.15
CA SER A 126 20.12 -28.69 35.75
C SER A 126 20.46 -28.07 34.39
N THR A 127 19.57 -27.26 33.83
CA THR A 127 19.72 -26.68 32.49
C THR A 127 20.07 -25.21 32.60
N THR A 128 21.10 -24.78 31.90
CA THR A 128 21.39 -23.36 31.64
C THR A 128 20.71 -22.94 30.35
N ALA A 129 20.08 -21.77 30.34
CA ALA A 129 19.59 -21.14 29.12
C ALA A 129 20.26 -19.78 28.94
N THR A 130 20.79 -19.56 27.74
CA THR A 130 21.38 -18.27 27.34
C THR A 130 20.67 -17.77 26.10
N VAL A 131 20.04 -16.60 26.19
CA VAL A 131 19.47 -15.91 25.02
C VAL A 131 20.60 -15.39 24.14
N SER A 132 20.57 -15.75 22.86
CA SER A 132 21.54 -15.26 21.86
C SER A 132 20.97 -14.17 20.96
N GLU A 133 19.67 -14.21 20.71
CA GLU A 133 18.99 -13.25 19.85
C GLU A 133 17.56 -13.05 20.32
N VAL A 134 17.11 -11.80 20.26
CA VAL A 134 15.69 -11.44 20.38
C VAL A 134 15.32 -10.59 19.17
N LYS A 135 14.29 -11.02 18.45
CA LYS A 135 13.78 -10.32 17.28
C LYS A 135 12.35 -9.85 17.54
N VAL A 136 12.14 -8.55 17.57
CA VAL A 136 10.80 -7.95 17.68
C VAL A 136 10.22 -7.81 16.28
N TRP A 137 9.04 -8.39 16.05
CA TRP A 137 8.36 -8.41 14.75
C TRP A 137 7.31 -7.33 14.63
N GLU A 138 6.54 -7.11 15.69
CA GLU A 138 5.38 -6.24 15.66
C GLU A 138 5.18 -5.61 17.03
N VAL A 139 4.81 -4.33 17.05
CA VAL A 139 4.30 -3.62 18.22
C VAL A 139 2.95 -3.03 17.83
N SER A 140 1.87 -3.54 18.42
CA SER A 140 0.50 -3.07 18.16
C SER A 140 -0.14 -2.52 19.44
N LYS A 141 -0.70 -1.30 19.36
CA LYS A 141 -1.49 -0.76 20.46
C LYS A 141 -2.79 -1.57 20.61
N THR A 142 -3.13 -1.95 21.83
CA THR A 142 -4.34 -2.75 22.13
C THR A 142 -5.42 -1.90 22.77
N VAL A 143 -5.19 -1.46 24.00
CA VAL A 143 -6.04 -0.54 24.76
C VAL A 143 -5.26 0.74 25.11
N LYS A 144 -5.84 1.63 25.91
CA LYS A 144 -5.18 2.86 26.34
C LYS A 144 -3.78 2.52 26.91
N ASP A 145 -2.79 3.07 26.24
CA ASP A 145 -1.35 3.03 26.54
C ASP A 145 -0.77 1.65 26.83
N THR A 146 -1.41 0.60 26.31
CA THR A 146 -0.94 -0.78 26.35
C THR A 146 -0.68 -1.32 24.96
N PHE A 147 0.47 -1.94 24.79
CA PHE A 147 0.98 -2.44 23.53
C PHE A 147 1.20 -3.93 23.62
N ARG A 148 0.73 -4.66 22.61
CA ARG A 148 1.08 -6.05 22.38
C ARG A 148 2.34 -6.08 21.53
N VAL A 149 3.36 -6.78 22.01
CA VAL A 149 4.63 -6.95 21.28
C VAL A 149 4.76 -8.41 20.89
N LEU A 150 4.97 -8.68 19.59
CA LEU A 150 5.29 -10.00 19.05
C LEU A 150 6.80 -10.10 18.86
N PHE A 151 7.43 -11.11 19.46
CA PHE A 151 8.88 -11.28 19.40
C PHE A 151 9.30 -12.75 19.41
N THR A 152 10.45 -13.03 18.82
CA THR A 152 11.09 -14.36 18.81
C THR A 152 12.35 -14.33 19.65
N VAL A 153 12.56 -15.39 20.43
CA VAL A 153 13.76 -15.60 21.25
C VAL A 153 14.49 -16.83 20.76
N LYS A 154 15.79 -16.68 20.50
CA LYS A 154 16.71 -17.80 20.27
C LYS A 154 17.53 -18.05 21.52
N GLN A 155 17.50 -19.29 22.00
CA GLN A 155 18.19 -19.72 23.22
C GLN A 155 19.16 -20.85 22.91
N TYR A 156 20.31 -20.82 23.58
CA TYR A 156 21.19 -21.97 23.72
C TYR A 156 20.94 -22.62 25.07
N LEU A 157 20.44 -23.85 25.05
CA LEU A 157 20.20 -24.67 26.23
C LEU A 157 21.38 -25.62 26.42
N THR A 158 21.92 -25.68 27.63
CA THR A 158 22.99 -26.61 28.01
C THR A 158 22.55 -27.43 29.21
N LYS A 159 22.61 -28.76 29.10
CA LYS A 159 22.35 -29.69 30.21
C LYS A 159 23.50 -30.70 30.27
N GLY A 160 24.43 -30.51 31.20
CA GLY A 160 25.67 -31.28 31.22
C GLY A 160 26.49 -31.08 29.94
N LYS A 161 26.70 -32.15 29.17
CA LYS A 161 27.40 -32.10 27.87
C LYS A 161 26.48 -31.77 26.69
N ASP A 162 25.16 -31.93 26.86
CA ASP A 162 24.19 -31.74 25.79
C ASP A 162 23.95 -30.26 25.54
N LYS A 163 24.00 -29.86 24.26
CA LYS A 163 23.75 -28.50 23.80
C LYS A 163 22.67 -28.49 22.73
N LYS A 164 21.67 -27.62 22.88
CA LYS A 164 20.57 -27.47 21.93
C LYS A 164 20.29 -25.99 21.67
N SER A 165 20.02 -25.64 20.41
CA SER A 165 19.43 -24.34 20.07
C SER A 165 17.91 -24.49 19.99
N VAL A 166 17.18 -23.60 20.64
CA VAL A 166 15.72 -23.53 20.58
C VAL A 166 15.31 -22.13 20.16
N THR A 167 14.35 -22.04 19.24
CA THR A 167 13.74 -20.78 18.81
C THR A 167 12.26 -20.84 19.15
N SER A 168 11.73 -19.79 19.75
CA SER A 168 10.31 -19.73 20.13
C SER A 168 9.78 -18.30 20.03
N THR A 169 8.54 -18.17 19.58
CA THR A 169 7.87 -16.88 19.37
C THR A 169 6.81 -16.67 20.44
N TYR A 170 6.69 -15.42 20.90
CA TYR A 170 5.82 -15.03 22.00
C TYR A 170 5.14 -13.69 21.73
N THR A 171 4.01 -13.48 22.39
CA THR A 171 3.38 -12.17 22.56
C THR A 171 3.42 -11.73 24.02
N ILE A 172 3.64 -10.45 24.26
CA ILE A 172 3.65 -9.85 25.61
C ILE A 172 2.84 -8.55 25.60
N ASN A 173 2.24 -8.17 26.74
CA ASN A 173 1.65 -6.85 26.89
C ASN A 173 2.54 -5.95 27.74
N VAL A 174 2.86 -4.78 27.20
CA VAL A 174 3.64 -3.73 27.84
C VAL A 174 2.77 -2.48 27.92
N MET A 175 2.57 -1.95 29.11
CA MET A 175 1.97 -0.64 29.31
C MET A 175 3.07 0.42 29.35
N GLN A 176 2.83 1.57 28.72
CA GLN A 176 3.69 2.74 28.80
C GLN A 176 2.90 3.91 29.39
N ASN A 177 3.39 4.56 30.44
CA ASN A 177 2.71 5.70 31.04
C ASN A 177 3.03 7.03 30.31
N ASP A 178 2.42 8.13 30.74
CA ASP A 178 2.63 9.47 30.15
C ASP A 178 4.07 9.99 30.29
N ASN A 179 4.85 9.48 31.26
CA ASN A 179 6.27 9.81 31.44
C ASN A 179 7.18 9.00 30.51
N GLY A 180 6.64 7.99 29.81
CA GLY A 180 7.39 7.07 28.97
C GLY A 180 7.89 5.81 29.70
N ASP A 181 7.62 5.66 31.00
CA ASP A 181 7.99 4.47 31.77
C ASP A 181 7.17 3.28 31.30
N MET A 182 7.80 2.10 31.26
CA MET A 182 7.22 0.89 30.71
C MET A 182 7.17 -0.22 31.76
N VAL A 183 6.09 -1.01 31.73
CA VAL A 183 5.92 -2.17 32.60
C VAL A 183 5.18 -3.28 31.88
N VAL A 184 5.58 -4.53 32.10
CA VAL A 184 4.89 -5.71 31.63
C VAL A 184 3.64 -5.92 32.47
N THR A 185 2.48 -5.93 31.80
CA THR A 185 1.17 -6.13 32.43
C THR A 185 0.59 -7.51 32.15
N LYS A 186 1.19 -8.28 31.22
CA LYS A 186 0.85 -9.68 30.95
C LYS A 186 2.10 -10.46 30.56
N ASN A 187 2.29 -11.64 31.16
CA ASN A 187 3.39 -12.54 30.85
C ASN A 187 3.45 -12.94 29.35
N PRO A 188 4.64 -13.26 28.84
CA PRO A 188 4.81 -13.83 27.51
C PRO A 188 3.92 -15.06 27.27
N THR A 189 3.23 -15.09 26.13
CA THR A 189 2.37 -16.19 25.68
C THR A 189 2.89 -16.72 24.35
N VAL A 190 3.07 -18.03 24.21
CA VAL A 190 3.56 -18.67 22.98
C VAL A 190 2.69 -18.27 21.78
N ALA A 191 3.34 -17.96 20.66
CA ALA A 191 2.72 -17.50 19.43
C ALA A 191 3.39 -18.14 18.21
N ALA A 192 2.70 -18.05 17.06
CA ALA A 192 3.28 -18.43 15.77
C ALA A 192 4.28 -17.36 15.29
N GLU A 193 5.34 -17.79 14.63
CA GLU A 193 6.28 -16.89 13.94
C GLU A 193 5.62 -16.28 12.68
N PRO A 194 5.84 -14.99 12.39
CA PRO A 194 5.37 -14.39 11.14
C PRO A 194 5.86 -15.14 9.90
N ALA A 195 4.97 -15.37 8.95
CA ALA A 195 5.30 -16.03 7.69
C ALA A 195 5.80 -15.04 6.64
N THR A 196 6.70 -15.50 5.77
CA THR A 196 7.08 -14.75 4.57
C THR A 196 5.95 -14.77 3.54
N ALA A 197 5.68 -13.62 2.92
CA ALA A 197 4.70 -13.53 1.85
C ALA A 197 5.26 -14.13 0.55
N ARG A 198 4.44 -14.91 -0.15
CA ARG A 198 4.76 -15.45 -1.49
C ARG A 198 3.91 -14.71 -2.52
N ILE A 199 4.47 -13.68 -3.13
CA ILE A 199 3.79 -12.84 -4.12
C ILE A 199 4.48 -13.04 -5.47
N LYS A 200 3.70 -13.30 -6.53
CA LYS A 200 4.17 -13.21 -7.91
C LYS A 200 3.85 -11.80 -8.43
N LEU A 201 4.86 -11.08 -8.91
CA LEU A 201 4.66 -9.80 -9.58
C LEU A 201 4.14 -10.03 -11.01
N PRO A 202 3.41 -9.07 -11.61
CA PRO A 202 2.96 -9.17 -12.99
C PRO A 202 4.14 -9.30 -13.96
N ASP A 203 4.01 -10.18 -14.96
CA ASP A 203 5.02 -10.32 -16.01
C ASP A 203 4.98 -9.09 -16.93
N THR A 204 6.10 -8.37 -17.06
CA THR A 204 6.22 -7.22 -17.97
C THR A 204 6.85 -7.63 -19.30
N GLN A 205 6.16 -7.38 -20.40
CA GLN A 205 6.66 -7.63 -21.75
C GLN A 205 7.19 -6.36 -22.42
N SER A 206 8.10 -6.55 -23.38
CA SER A 206 8.59 -5.47 -24.25
C SER A 206 7.47 -4.91 -25.12
N ASP A 207 7.54 -3.63 -25.43
CA ASP A 207 6.64 -2.99 -26.37
C ASP A 207 6.91 -3.51 -27.80
N ASN A 208 5.85 -3.98 -28.46
CA ASN A 208 5.89 -4.49 -29.83
C ASN A 208 6.33 -3.44 -30.86
N THR A 209 6.33 -2.15 -30.49
CA THR A 209 6.78 -1.06 -31.38
C THR A 209 8.31 -0.89 -31.43
N VAL A 210 9.06 -1.55 -30.55
CA VAL A 210 10.53 -1.50 -30.55
C VAL A 210 11.07 -2.48 -31.58
N ALA A 211 11.72 -1.96 -32.63
CA ALA A 211 12.36 -2.80 -33.65
C ALA A 211 13.48 -3.66 -33.05
N SER A 212 13.59 -4.92 -33.51
CA SER A 212 14.62 -5.86 -33.03
C SER A 212 16.04 -5.31 -33.19
N THR A 213 16.33 -4.64 -34.30
CA THR A 213 17.63 -3.99 -34.54
C THR A 213 17.96 -2.93 -33.49
N THR A 214 16.96 -2.18 -33.04
CA THR A 214 17.12 -1.19 -31.97
C THR A 214 17.39 -1.87 -30.62
N ALA A 215 16.66 -2.95 -30.32
CA ALA A 215 16.87 -3.73 -29.10
C ALA A 215 18.28 -4.37 -29.06
N ASP A 216 18.77 -4.90 -30.19
CA ASP A 216 20.09 -5.49 -30.32
C ASP A 216 21.21 -4.45 -30.14
N ASP A 217 21.07 -3.29 -30.79
CA ASP A 217 22.04 -2.19 -30.68
C ASP A 217 22.15 -1.70 -29.23
N VAL A 218 21.00 -1.52 -28.56
CA VAL A 218 20.94 -1.10 -27.15
C VAL A 218 21.51 -2.18 -26.24
N THR A 219 21.22 -3.45 -26.50
CA THR A 219 21.77 -4.57 -25.73
C THR A 219 23.29 -4.62 -25.82
N LYS A 220 23.86 -4.43 -27.02
CA LYS A 220 25.32 -4.35 -27.21
C LYS A 220 25.91 -3.17 -26.45
N PHE A 221 25.30 -1.99 -26.57
CA PHE A 221 25.71 -0.80 -25.83
C PHE A 221 25.72 -1.05 -24.32
N LEU A 222 24.65 -1.63 -23.76
CA LEU A 222 24.55 -1.92 -22.33
C LEU A 222 25.56 -2.98 -21.87
N LYS A 223 25.83 -4.02 -22.68
CA LYS A 223 26.89 -5.00 -22.37
C LYS A 223 28.26 -4.33 -22.22
N THR A 224 28.61 -3.44 -23.15
CA THR A 224 29.86 -2.70 -23.08
C THR A 224 29.90 -1.79 -21.86
N PHE A 225 28.85 -1.00 -21.63
CA PHE A 225 28.76 -0.12 -20.47
C PHE A 225 28.92 -0.90 -19.15
N PHE A 226 28.14 -1.97 -18.96
CA PHE A 226 28.19 -2.74 -17.71
C PHE A 226 29.48 -3.55 -17.53
N ALA A 227 30.22 -3.86 -18.59
CA ALA A 227 31.57 -4.41 -18.48
C ALA A 227 32.58 -3.40 -17.92
N LEU A 228 32.40 -2.11 -18.22
CA LEU A 228 33.29 -1.01 -17.81
C LEU A 228 32.88 -0.41 -16.46
N TYR A 229 31.58 -0.31 -16.19
CA TYR A 229 31.00 0.42 -15.07
C TYR A 229 31.62 0.12 -13.69
N PRO A 230 32.02 -1.12 -13.35
CA PRO A 230 32.61 -1.38 -12.05
C PRO A 230 33.96 -0.70 -11.79
N LYS A 231 34.78 -0.50 -12.85
CA LYS A 231 36.20 -0.10 -12.71
C LYS A 231 36.60 1.16 -13.49
N SER A 232 35.88 1.51 -14.56
CA SER A 232 36.21 2.68 -15.38
C SER A 232 36.05 3.99 -14.62
N ASP A 233 36.93 4.95 -14.90
CA ASP A 233 36.87 6.25 -14.23
C ASP A 233 35.69 7.11 -14.73
N ARG A 234 35.42 8.21 -14.03
CA ARG A 234 34.31 9.11 -14.37
C ARG A 234 34.44 9.72 -15.77
N ASN A 235 35.65 9.91 -16.30
CA ASN A 235 35.85 10.48 -17.62
C ASN A 235 35.53 9.47 -18.72
N GLU A 236 35.91 8.21 -18.55
CA GLU A 236 35.49 7.11 -19.44
C GLU A 236 33.96 6.92 -19.40
N LEU A 237 33.35 6.99 -18.22
CA LEU A 237 31.91 6.77 -18.07
C LEU A 237 31.04 7.90 -18.64
N LYS A 238 31.59 9.12 -18.85
CA LYS A 238 30.88 10.23 -19.52
C LYS A 238 30.48 9.90 -20.97
N TYR A 239 31.15 8.94 -21.62
CA TYR A 239 30.79 8.50 -22.97
C TYR A 239 29.57 7.59 -23.00
N TYR A 240 29.10 7.10 -21.84
CA TYR A 240 27.96 6.19 -21.75
C TYR A 240 26.79 6.81 -20.97
N VAL A 241 27.08 7.63 -19.96
CA VAL A 241 26.07 8.25 -19.09
C VAL A 241 26.10 9.76 -19.25
N LYS A 242 24.93 10.36 -19.48
CA LYS A 242 24.77 11.81 -19.54
C LYS A 242 25.25 12.44 -18.23
N ASN A 243 26.17 13.39 -18.32
CA ASN A 243 26.87 14.03 -17.17
C ASN A 243 27.86 13.12 -16.41
N GLY A 244 28.06 11.87 -16.87
CA GLY A 244 28.90 10.86 -16.24
C GLY A 244 28.29 10.25 -14.98
N THR A 245 28.95 9.23 -14.43
CA THR A 245 28.61 8.59 -13.16
C THR A 245 29.89 8.20 -12.40
N ARG A 246 29.79 7.91 -11.11
CA ARG A 246 30.89 7.33 -10.33
C ARG A 246 30.95 5.81 -10.57
N PRO A 247 32.14 5.21 -10.69
CA PRO A 247 32.26 3.76 -10.74
C PRO A 247 31.70 3.11 -9.46
N ILE A 248 31.41 1.81 -9.56
CA ILE A 248 31.02 0.99 -8.39
C ILE A 248 32.23 0.76 -7.46
N GLU A 249 33.46 0.81 -8.00
CA GLU A 249 34.71 0.62 -7.26
C GLU A 249 34.81 -0.77 -6.59
N ARG A 250 34.33 -1.80 -7.30
CA ARG A 250 34.36 -3.19 -6.84
C ARG A 250 34.94 -4.14 -7.89
N ASN A 251 35.49 -5.27 -7.44
CA ASN A 251 36.00 -6.32 -8.32
C ASN A 251 34.88 -7.18 -8.91
N LEU A 252 34.07 -6.57 -9.77
CA LEU A 252 32.96 -7.23 -10.43
C LEU A 252 33.34 -7.56 -11.88
N LYS A 253 33.19 -8.82 -12.27
CA LYS A 253 33.30 -9.28 -13.66
C LYS A 253 31.92 -9.39 -14.27
N PHE A 254 31.66 -8.64 -15.34
CA PHE A 254 30.40 -8.75 -16.09
C PHE A 254 30.21 -10.16 -16.65
N VAL A 255 29.02 -10.74 -16.45
CA VAL A 255 28.64 -12.06 -16.95
C VAL A 255 27.63 -11.92 -18.08
N GLU A 256 26.45 -11.36 -17.81
CA GLU A 256 25.36 -11.26 -18.78
C GLU A 256 24.31 -10.21 -18.40
N LEU A 257 23.47 -9.88 -19.38
CA LEU A 257 22.21 -9.17 -19.16
C LEU A 257 21.08 -10.19 -19.18
N LEU A 258 20.15 -10.09 -18.25
CA LEU A 258 19.02 -11.00 -18.04
C LEU A 258 17.71 -10.24 -18.23
N ASP A 259 16.77 -10.89 -18.94
CA ASP A 259 15.38 -10.47 -19.14
C ASP A 259 15.20 -8.98 -19.50
N PRO A 260 15.86 -8.45 -20.54
CA PRO A 260 15.67 -7.06 -20.93
C PRO A 260 14.26 -6.82 -21.49
N VAL A 261 13.57 -5.86 -20.91
CA VAL A 261 12.23 -5.39 -21.28
C VAL A 261 12.33 -3.97 -21.81
N PHE A 262 11.99 -3.77 -23.08
CA PHE A 262 12.11 -2.49 -23.79
C PHE A 262 10.75 -1.80 -23.89
N LYS A 263 10.69 -0.52 -23.53
CA LYS A 263 9.47 0.30 -23.67
C LYS A 263 9.79 1.60 -24.39
N LYS A 264 9.09 1.86 -25.49
CA LYS A 264 9.26 3.09 -26.25
C LYS A 264 8.48 4.23 -25.59
N THR A 265 9.17 5.33 -25.31
CA THR A 265 8.56 6.61 -24.93
C THR A 265 8.70 7.59 -26.10
N LYS A 266 7.98 8.72 -26.09
CA LYS A 266 7.93 9.70 -27.20
C LYS A 266 9.30 9.99 -27.84
N ASN A 267 10.35 10.23 -27.02
CA ASN A 267 11.70 10.59 -27.48
C ASN A 267 12.83 9.73 -26.87
N SER A 268 12.50 8.67 -26.13
CA SER A 268 13.48 7.87 -25.39
C SER A 268 13.06 6.41 -25.33
N LEU A 269 14.01 5.54 -25.01
CA LEU A 269 13.78 4.12 -24.81
C LEU A 269 14.03 3.78 -23.34
N THR A 270 13.02 3.27 -22.65
CA THR A 270 13.18 2.75 -21.30
C THR A 270 13.52 1.26 -21.40
N VAL A 271 14.55 0.82 -20.67
CA VAL A 271 14.96 -0.58 -20.60
C VAL A 271 14.98 -1.01 -19.15
N THR A 272 14.13 -1.95 -18.80
CA THR A 272 14.19 -2.65 -17.51
C THR A 272 14.92 -3.96 -17.72
N LEU A 273 16.00 -4.20 -16.98
CA LEU A 273 16.81 -5.40 -17.14
C LEU A 273 17.50 -5.77 -15.84
N SER A 274 17.98 -7.00 -15.76
CA SER A 274 18.87 -7.45 -14.69
C SER A 274 20.29 -7.63 -15.24
N VAL A 275 21.30 -7.24 -14.47
CA VAL A 275 22.72 -7.38 -14.82
C VAL A 275 23.34 -8.35 -13.84
N LYS A 276 23.99 -9.39 -14.37
CA LYS A 276 24.68 -10.39 -13.57
C LYS A 276 26.18 -10.13 -13.59
N TYR A 277 26.73 -10.02 -12.39
CA TYR A 277 28.16 -9.93 -12.13
C TYR A 277 28.65 -11.16 -11.35
N LEU A 278 29.92 -11.49 -11.51
CA LEU A 278 30.67 -12.31 -10.57
C LEU A 278 31.53 -11.38 -9.73
N ASP A 279 31.29 -11.36 -8.42
CA ASP A 279 32.13 -10.67 -7.46
C ASP A 279 33.34 -11.55 -7.15
N THR A 280 34.53 -11.14 -7.62
CA THR A 280 35.73 -11.98 -7.49
C THR A 280 36.37 -11.89 -6.11
N ASP A 281 35.85 -11.05 -5.21
CA ASP A 281 36.36 -10.96 -3.83
C ASP A 281 35.75 -12.05 -2.93
N ASN A 282 34.54 -12.53 -3.25
CA ASN A 282 33.79 -13.50 -2.44
C ASN A 282 33.11 -14.63 -3.24
N ASP A 283 33.41 -14.71 -4.54
CA ASP A 283 32.86 -15.67 -5.51
C ASP A 283 31.32 -15.64 -5.66
N MET A 284 30.65 -14.58 -5.19
CA MET A 284 29.20 -14.43 -5.29
C MET A 284 28.79 -14.01 -6.70
N SER A 285 27.83 -14.71 -7.30
CA SER A 285 27.11 -14.17 -8.45
C SER A 285 26.04 -13.18 -7.97
N GLN A 286 26.24 -11.90 -8.27
CA GLN A 286 25.34 -10.83 -7.90
C GLN A 286 24.46 -10.44 -9.10
N VAL A 287 23.17 -10.34 -8.88
CA VAL A 287 22.20 -9.83 -9.87
C VAL A 287 21.71 -8.47 -9.40
N SER A 288 21.85 -7.45 -10.24
CA SER A 288 21.39 -6.07 -9.98
C SER A 288 20.35 -5.67 -11.01
N GLN A 289 19.21 -5.15 -10.56
CA GLN A 289 18.11 -4.76 -11.43
C GLN A 289 18.17 -3.26 -11.72
N TYR A 290 17.98 -2.89 -12.98
CA TYR A 290 18.01 -1.51 -13.44
C TYR A 290 16.78 -1.17 -14.26
N THR A 291 16.33 0.07 -14.15
CA THR A 291 15.41 0.68 -15.11
C THR A 291 16.09 1.92 -15.67
N LEU A 292 16.54 1.82 -16.91
CA LEU A 292 17.36 2.82 -17.58
C LEU A 292 16.54 3.60 -18.60
N THR A 293 16.76 4.90 -18.71
CA THR A 293 16.24 5.69 -19.83
C THR A 293 17.37 6.03 -20.78
N LEU A 294 17.24 5.61 -22.04
CA LEU A 294 18.24 5.82 -23.07
C LEU A 294 17.75 6.79 -24.15
N SER A 295 18.69 7.53 -24.71
CA SER A 295 18.48 8.38 -25.89
C SER A 295 19.59 8.14 -26.91
N LYS A 296 19.29 8.37 -28.19
CA LYS A 296 20.26 8.26 -29.28
C LYS A 296 20.68 9.66 -29.73
N GLN A 297 21.98 9.96 -29.69
CA GLN A 297 22.56 11.22 -30.15
C GLN A 297 23.68 10.92 -31.15
N SER A 298 23.61 11.53 -32.35
CA SER A 298 24.64 11.41 -33.40
C SER A 298 25.08 9.95 -33.64
N ASN A 299 24.10 9.05 -33.68
CA ASN A 299 24.22 7.60 -33.86
C ASN A 299 24.70 6.78 -32.65
N ASN A 300 25.08 7.40 -31.53
CA ASN A 300 25.48 6.71 -30.30
C ASN A 300 24.36 6.72 -29.26
N TRP A 301 24.23 5.62 -28.51
CA TRP A 301 23.31 5.53 -27.37
C TRP A 301 23.95 6.13 -26.13
N PHE A 302 23.11 6.75 -25.29
CA PHE A 302 23.51 7.27 -23.99
C PHE A 302 22.42 6.97 -22.97
N ILE A 303 22.85 6.61 -21.75
CA ILE A 303 21.99 6.52 -20.58
C ILE A 303 21.77 7.94 -20.08
N THR A 304 20.51 8.33 -19.96
CA THR A 304 20.08 9.65 -19.50
C THR A 304 19.58 9.64 -18.06
N ASP A 305 19.15 8.49 -17.55
CA ASP A 305 18.63 8.29 -16.20
C ASP A 305 18.68 6.79 -15.82
N GLY A 306 18.70 6.51 -14.51
CA GLY A 306 18.61 5.14 -13.95
C GLY A 306 19.92 4.49 -13.51
N ILE A 307 21.01 5.27 -13.43
CA ILE A 307 22.34 4.85 -12.94
C ILE A 307 22.71 5.66 -11.69
#